data_AF-A0A2E9USW6-F1
#
_entry.id   AF-A0A2E9USW6-F1
#
_cell.length_a   1.000
_cell.length_b   1.000
_cell.length_c   1.000
_cell.angle_alpha   90.00
_cell.angle_beta   90.00
_cell.angle_gamma   90.00
#
_symmetry.space_group_name_H-M   'P 1'
#
loop_
_entity.id
_entity.type
_entity.pdbx_description
1 polymer ?
#
loop_
_entity_poly.entity_id
_entity_poly.type
_entity_poly.pdbx_seq_one_letter_code
_entity_poly.pdbx_strand_id
1 'polypeptide(L)' 'VEVEKILHVPLYELLSDEVYREEIWVLRDGKTRSINFFEIVGDTIWGATGSMIREFLTKLIRIQDTQELT' A
#
# COMPACT_ATOMS: atom_id res chain seq x y z
N VAL A 1 6.27 -5.64 -25.72
CA VAL A 1 6.50 -6.66 -24.67
C VAL A 1 5.41 -6.50 -23.61
N GLU A 2 4.93 -7.57 -22.99
CA GLU A 2 3.87 -7.50 -21.96
C GLU A 2 4.36 -6.83 -20.67
N VAL A 3 5.65 -6.94 -20.37
CA VAL A 3 6.29 -6.31 -19.21
C VAL A 3 7.24 -5.23 -19.67
N GLU A 4 7.05 -4.00 -19.17
CA GLU A 4 7.91 -2.85 -19.45
C GLU A 4 9.14 -2.80 -18.53
N LYS A 5 8.94 -3.00 -17.23
CA LYS A 5 10.01 -2.90 -16.21
C LYS A 5 9.72 -3.74 -14.97
N ILE A 6 10.77 -4.00 -14.19
CA ILE A 6 10.71 -4.60 -12.85
C ILE A 6 11.23 -3.54 -11.86
N LEU A 7 10.45 -3.27 -10.81
CA LEU A 7 10.79 -2.30 -9.78
C LEU A 7 11.13 -3.03 -8.47
N HIS A 8 12.28 -2.71 -7.89
CA HIS A 8 12.66 -3.18 -6.56
C HIS A 8 12.49 -2.03 -5.58
N VAL A 9 11.48 -2.12 -4.72
CA VAL A 9 11.15 -1.10 -3.72
C VAL A 9 11.39 -1.67 -2.32
N PRO A 10 12.22 -1.05 -1.48
CA PRO A 10 12.45 -1.52 -0.12
C PRO A 10 11.22 -1.30 0.76
N LEU A 11 10.96 -2.21 1.70
CA LEU A 11 9.79 -2.14 2.57
C LEU A 11 9.73 -0.85 3.41
N TYR A 12 10.88 -0.32 3.84
CA TYR A 12 10.91 0.91 4.64
C TYR A 12 10.42 2.13 3.84
N GLU A 13 10.60 2.14 2.51
CA GLU A 13 10.09 3.22 1.66
C GLU A 13 8.57 3.20 1.63
N LEU A 14 7.97 2.02 1.50
CA LEU A 14 6.51 1.85 1.54
C LEU A 14 5.87 2.16 2.90
N LEU A 15 6.67 2.26 3.97
CA LEU A 15 6.24 2.65 5.31
C LEU A 15 6.42 4.15 5.57
N SER A 16 7.01 4.90 4.63
CA SER A 16 7.22 6.34 4.76
C SER A 16 5.89 7.11 4.59
N ASP A 17 5.64 8.06 5.49
CA ASP A 17 4.49 8.97 5.40
C ASP A 17 4.53 9.86 4.15
N GLU A 18 5.72 10.06 3.55
CA GLU A 18 5.87 10.82 2.31
C GLU A 18 5.44 10.01 1.07
N VAL A 19 5.49 8.68 1.15
CA VAL A 19 5.19 7.76 0.04
C VAL A 19 3.72 7.37 0.05
N TYR A 20 3.14 7.19 1.24
CA TYR A 20 1.77 6.72 1.37
C TYR A 20 0.76 7.86 1.51
N ARG A 21 -0.33 7.78 0.75
CA ARG A 21 -1.52 8.59 0.98
C ARG A 21 -2.80 7.79 0.76
N GLU A 22 -3.82 8.14 1.53
CA GLU A 22 -5.16 7.58 1.43
C GLU A 22 -6.14 8.64 0.92
N GLU A 23 -6.99 8.24 -0.01
CA GLU A 23 -8.15 9.05 -0.39
C GLU A 23 -9.43 8.26 -0.19
N ILE A 24 -10.48 8.97 0.24
CA ILE A 24 -11.81 8.39 0.40
C ILE A 24 -12.66 8.77 -0.80
N TRP A 25 -12.96 7.79 -1.66
CA TRP A 25 -13.74 8.01 -2.87
C TRP A 25 -15.16 7.49 -2.70
N VAL A 26 -16.13 8.27 -3.19
CA VAL A 26 -17.49 7.78 -3.42
C VAL A 26 -17.57 7.22 -4.83
N LEU A 27 -17.75 5.91 -4.93
CA LEU A 27 -17.86 5.23 -6.21
C LEU A 27 -19.23 5.44 -6.85
N ARG A 28 -19.35 5.06 -8.12
CA ARG A 28 -20.60 5.18 -8.90
C ARG A 28 -21.79 4.41 -8.27
N ASP A 29 -21.51 3.38 -7.47
CA ASP A 29 -22.53 2.62 -6.72
C ASP A 29 -22.91 3.27 -5.39
N GLY A 30 -22.43 4.48 -5.12
CA GLY A 30 -22.63 5.22 -3.87
C GLY A 30 -21.80 4.72 -2.70
N LYS A 31 -21.01 3.65 -2.87
CA LYS A 31 -20.17 3.12 -1.80
C LYS A 31 -18.92 3.96 -1.64
N THR A 32 -18.56 4.18 -0.39
CA THR A 32 -17.29 4.80 -0.04
C THR A 32 -16.20 3.73 -0.04
N ARG A 33 -15.04 4.02 -0.67
CA ARG A 33 -13.86 3.17 -0.60
C ARG A 33 -12.61 3.99 -0.31
N SER A 34 -11.76 3.43 0.55
CA SER A 34 -10.38 3.85 0.69
C SER A 34 -9.57 3.45 -0.54
N ILE A 35 -8.98 4.44 -1.20
CA ILE A 35 -8.02 4.24 -2.29
C ILE A 35 -6.63 4.54 -1.75
N ASN A 36 -5.76 3.53 -1.87
CA ASN A 36 -4.40 3.56 -1.36
C ASN A 36 -3.44 3.91 -2.49
N PHE A 37 -2.63 4.94 -2.29
CA PHE A 37 -1.59 5.35 -3.23
C PHE A 37 -0.22 5.27 -2.56
N PHE A 38 0.74 4.72 -3.29
CA PHE A 38 2.16 4.70 -2.95
C PHE A 38 2.92 5.40 -4.07
N GLU A 39 3.43 6.60 -3.79
CA GLU A 39 4.22 7.40 -4.72
C GLU A 39 5.70 7.02 -4.57
N ILE A 40 6.20 6.20 -5.49
CA ILE A 40 7.60 5.76 -5.52
C ILE A 40 8.34 6.55 -6.60
N VAL A 41 9.67 6.41 -6.64
CA VAL A 41 10.48 7.15 -7.64
C VAL A 41 10.06 6.76 -9.07
N GLY A 42 9.41 7.71 -9.75
CA GLY A 42 9.02 7.60 -11.14
C GLY A 42 7.71 6.85 -11.41
N ASP A 43 6.99 6.39 -10.37
CA ASP A 43 5.76 5.61 -10.52
C ASP A 43 4.79 5.79 -9.35
N THR A 44 3.51 5.50 -9.62
CA THR A 44 2.46 5.44 -8.60
C THR A 44 1.86 4.04 -8.57
N ILE A 45 1.91 3.38 -7.42
CA ILE A 45 1.22 2.09 -7.19
C ILE A 45 -0.12 2.38 -6.53
N TRP A 46 -1.22 1.92 -7.14
CA TRP A 46 -2.57 2.19 -6.67
C TRP A 46 -3.56 1.07 -7.03
N GLY A 47 -4.84 1.28 -6.73
CA GLY A 47 -5.91 0.33 -7.07
C GLY A 47 -5.80 -0.99 -6.30
N ALA A 48 -5.98 -2.10 -7.02
CA ALA A 48 -5.93 -3.44 -6.41
C ALA A 48 -4.56 -3.72 -5.78
N THR A 49 -3.46 -3.42 -6.48
CA THR A 49 -2.10 -3.64 -5.97
C THR A 49 -1.80 -2.77 -4.75
N GLY A 50 -2.17 -1.48 -4.77
CA GLY A 50 -2.02 -0.61 -3.61
C GLY A 50 -2.79 -1.12 -2.39
N SER A 51 -4.00 -1.65 -2.60
CA SER A 51 -4.80 -2.25 -1.52
C SER A 51 -4.14 -3.51 -0.95
N MET A 52 -3.58 -4.37 -1.80
CA MET A 52 -2.85 -5.58 -1.38
C MET A 52 -1.59 -5.22 -0.57
N ILE A 53 -0.83 -4.19 -0.99
CA ILE A 53 0.34 -3.71 -0.24
C ILE A 53 -0.09 -3.18 1.13
N ARG A 54 -1.14 -2.35 1.21
CA ARG A 54 -1.65 -1.84 2.49
C ARG A 54 -2.07 -2.97 3.43
N GLU A 55 -2.76 -3.99 2.92
CA GLU A 55 -3.14 -5.17 3.70
C GLU A 55 -1.90 -5.94 4.18
N PHE A 56 -0.93 -6.17 3.30
CA PHE A 56 0.32 -6.86 3.62
C PHE A 56 1.09 -6.15 4.74
N LEU A 57 1.31 -4.83 4.62
CA LEU A 57 2.01 -4.04 5.63
C LEU A 57 1.26 -4.03 6.97
N THR A 58 -0.07 -3.89 6.93
CA THR A 58 -0.91 -3.94 8.14
C THR A 58 -0.75 -5.27 8.87
N LYS A 59 -0.71 -6.38 8.12
CA LYS A 59 -0.47 -7.71 8.69
C LYS A 59 0.96 -7.86 9.22
N LEU A 60 1.95 -7.40 8.46
CA LEU A 60 3.36 -7.48 8.81
C LEU A 60 3.66 -6.77 10.14
N ILE A 61 3.18 -5.54 10.31
CA ILE A 61 3.36 -4.76 11.55
C ILE A 61 2.65 -5.46 12.72
N ARG A 62 1.41 -5.92 12.51
CA ARG A 62 0.65 -6.60 13.58
C ARG A 62 1.26 -7.94 14.02
N ILE A 63 2.03 -8.61 13.15
CA ILE A 63 2.78 -9.82 13.53
C ILE A 63 3.91 -9.49 14.53
N GLN A 64 4.48 -8.29 14.47
CA GLN A 64 5.56 -7.87 15.39
C GLN A 64 5.07 -7.71 16.84
N ASP A 65 3.79 -7.44 17.07
CA ASP A 65 3.21 -7.24 18.41
C ASP A 65 2.93 -8.54 19.19
N THR A 66 3.12 -9.72 18.57
CA THR A 66 2.70 -11.02 19.17
C THR A 66 3.80 -11.70 20.03
N GLN A 67 4.88 -10.99 20.38
CA GLN A 67 5.94 -11.51 21.27
C GLN A 67 6.25 -10.56 22.45
N GLU A 68 5.27 -10.28 23.31
CA GLU A 68 5.54 -9.86 24.69
C GLU A 68 4.52 -10.46 25.66
N LEU A 69 4.52 -11.80 25.78
CA LEU A 69 3.94 -12.50 26.93
C LEU A 69 4.79 -13.76 27.17
N THR A 70 5.85 -13.63 27.96
CA THR A 70 6.49 -14.75 28.69
C THR A 70 6.97 -14.25 30.04
#